data_AF-A0AAJ4JND5-F1
#
_entry.id   AF-A0AAJ4JND5-F1
#
_cell.length_a   1.000
_cell.length_b   1.000
_cell.length_c   1.000
_cell.angle_alpha   90.00
_cell.angle_beta   90.00
_cell.angle_gamma   90.00
#
_symmetry.space_group_name_H-M   'P 1'
#
loop_
_entity.id
_entity.type
_entity.pdbx_description
1 polymer ?
#
loop_
_entity_poly.entity_id
_entity_poly.type
_entity_poly.pdbx_seq_one_letter_code
_entity_poly.pdbx_strand_id
1 'polypeptide(L)'
;MARPTKEGLDYFPLDVDIDQDDKIALIEATHGLEGFGIIIKLLMKIYDNSYFYKWGEKEQLLFSRRVNVNINRVNDIINDCVKWGIFSKRLYEQKESNDYL
;
A
#
# COMPACT_ATOMS: atom_id res chain seq x y z
N MET A 1 -20.18 -5.70 -27.61
CA MET A 1 -18.85 -5.26 -27.13
C MET A 1 -18.50 -6.10 -25.93
N ALA A 2 -17.32 -6.72 -25.88
CA ALA A 2 -16.88 -7.47 -24.69
C ALA A 2 -16.79 -6.49 -23.51
N ARG A 3 -17.44 -6.82 -22.39
CA ARG A 3 -17.29 -6.04 -21.16
C ARG A 3 -15.84 -6.21 -20.70
N PRO A 4 -15.07 -5.12 -20.49
CA PRO A 4 -13.73 -5.24 -19.93
C PRO A 4 -13.79 -6.04 -18.64
N THR A 5 -12.98 -7.09 -18.53
CA THR A 5 -12.86 -7.87 -17.31
C THR A 5 -12.26 -6.95 -16.27
N LYS A 6 -13.02 -6.61 -15.23
CA LYS A 6 -12.52 -5.77 -14.15
C LYS A 6 -11.53 -6.58 -13.33
N GLU A 7 -10.33 -6.04 -13.08
CA GLU A 7 -9.28 -6.74 -12.34
C GLU A 7 -9.55 -6.70 -10.82
N GLY A 8 -9.72 -5.51 -10.22
CA GLY A 8 -9.93 -5.37 -8.77
C GLY A 8 -11.38 -5.18 -8.30
N LEU A 9 -11.52 -4.99 -6.98
CA LEU A 9 -12.80 -4.78 -6.31
C LEU A 9 -13.32 -3.35 -6.50
N ASP A 10 -14.65 -3.15 -6.52
CA ASP A 10 -15.28 -1.81 -6.47
C ASP A 10 -15.28 -1.22 -5.05
N TYR A 11 -15.25 -2.11 -4.05
CA TYR A 11 -15.22 -1.79 -2.63
C TYR A 11 -14.30 -2.80 -1.94
N PHE A 12 -13.63 -2.39 -0.88
CA PHE A 12 -12.96 -3.31 0.03
C PHE A 12 -13.50 -3.08 1.44
N PRO A 13 -13.78 -4.15 2.20
CA PRO A 13 -14.22 -4.02 3.59
C PRO A 13 -13.05 -3.50 4.43
N LEU A 14 -13.36 -2.58 5.34
CA LEU A 14 -12.43 -2.06 6.34
C LEU A 14 -13.10 -2.21 7.70
N ASP A 15 -12.42 -2.87 8.63
CA ASP A 15 -12.95 -3.05 9.98
C ASP A 15 -13.00 -1.69 10.70
N VAL A 16 -14.06 -1.48 11.48
CA VAL A 16 -14.31 -0.20 12.17
C VAL A 16 -13.34 0.04 13.33
N ASP A 17 -12.63 -1.00 13.75
CA ASP A 17 -11.64 -1.06 14.82
C ASP A 17 -10.23 -1.35 14.28
N ILE A 18 -9.97 -1.10 12.98
CA ILE A 18 -8.63 -1.34 12.39
C ILE A 18 -7.50 -0.61 13.12
N ASP A 19 -7.79 0.55 13.71
CA ASP A 19 -6.86 1.34 14.50
C ASP A 19 -6.50 0.67 15.85
N GLN A 20 -7.22 -0.36 16.27
CA GLN A 20 -6.90 -1.17 17.44
C GLN A 20 -5.88 -2.29 17.16
N ASP A 21 -5.54 -2.57 15.90
CA ASP A 21 -4.44 -3.47 15.58
C ASP A 21 -3.10 -2.82 15.98
N ASP A 22 -2.34 -3.50 16.85
CA ASP A 22 -1.06 -2.99 17.40
C ASP A 22 -0.09 -2.52 16.31
N LYS A 23 -0.06 -3.16 15.13
CA LYS A 23 0.83 -2.76 14.03
C LYS A 23 0.38 -1.45 13.41
N ILE A 24 -0.93 -1.26 13.24
CA ILE A 24 -1.51 -0.02 12.73
C ILE A 24 -1.27 1.11 13.73
N ALA A 25 -1.53 0.86 15.02
CA ALA A 25 -1.28 1.79 16.11
C ALA A 25 0.21 2.19 16.19
N LEU A 26 1.16 1.27 15.96
CA LEU A 26 2.59 1.58 15.90
C LEU A 26 2.96 2.53 14.76
N ILE A 27 2.36 2.36 13.58
CA ILE A 27 2.58 3.27 12.46
C ILE A 27 1.99 4.65 12.76
N GLU A 28 0.78 4.70 13.33
CA GLU A 28 0.15 5.95 13.71
C GLU A 28 0.94 6.67 14.82
N ALA A 29 1.47 5.95 15.81
CA ALA A 29 2.33 6.52 16.84
C ALA A 29 3.63 7.13 16.27
N THR A 30 4.16 6.56 15.18
CA THR A 30 5.44 6.98 14.57
C THR A 30 5.24 8.10 13.53
N HIS A 31 4.15 8.07 12.77
CA HIS A 31 3.93 8.95 11.62
C HIS A 31 2.66 9.81 11.71
N GLY A 32 1.90 9.69 12.80
CA GLY A 32 0.60 10.32 12.97
C GLY A 32 -0.45 9.79 11.99
N LEU A 33 -1.53 10.54 11.85
CA LEU A 33 -2.62 10.23 10.90
C LEU A 33 -2.16 10.18 9.44
N GLU A 34 -1.02 10.78 9.09
CA GLU A 34 -0.41 10.62 7.76
C GLU A 34 -0.03 9.16 7.49
N GLY A 35 0.55 8.47 8.48
CA GLY A 35 0.88 7.04 8.39
C GLY A 35 -0.35 6.17 8.21
N PHE A 36 -1.36 6.38 9.06
CA PHE A 36 -2.66 5.71 8.95
C PHE A 36 -3.29 5.93 7.57
N GLY A 37 -3.35 7.18 7.12
CA GLY A 37 -3.89 7.53 5.80
C GLY A 37 -3.16 6.86 4.64
N ILE A 38 -1.83 6.75 4.71
CA ILE A 38 -1.02 6.06 3.71
C ILE A 38 -1.31 4.56 3.69
N ILE A 39 -1.46 3.90 4.84
CA ILE A 39 -1.86 2.50 4.91
C ILE A 39 -3.19 2.29 4.20
N ILE A 40 -4.22 3.08 4.55
CA ILE A 40 -5.56 2.94 3.96
C ILE A 40 -5.52 3.19 2.44
N LYS A 41 -4.80 4.22 1.98
CA LYS A 41 -4.66 4.52 0.55
C LYS A 41 -3.92 3.42 -0.21
N LEU A 42 -2.95 2.77 0.41
CA LEU A 42 -2.23 1.66 -0.21
C LEU A 42 -3.09 0.39 -0.25
N LEU A 43 -3.84 0.09 0.81
CA LEU A 43 -4.83 -0.99 0.80
C LEU A 43 -5.86 -0.80 -0.32
N MET A 44 -6.39 0.41 -0.50
CA MET A 44 -7.26 0.74 -1.64
C MET A 44 -6.63 0.35 -2.98
N LYS A 45 -5.34 0.66 -3.19
CA LYS A 45 -4.63 0.28 -4.42
C LYS A 45 -4.43 -1.22 -4.55
N ILE A 46 -4.14 -1.92 -3.46
CA ILE A 46 -3.97 -3.38 -3.46
C ILE A 46 -5.28 -4.07 -3.85
N TYR A 47 -6.42 -3.67 -3.27
CA TYR A 47 -7.72 -4.27 -3.57
C TYR A 47 -8.27 -3.88 -4.95
N ASP A 48 -7.93 -2.70 -5.45
CA ASP A 48 -8.18 -2.26 -6.83
C ASP A 48 -7.34 -3.04 -7.87
N ASN A 49 -6.32 -3.80 -7.44
CA ASN A 49 -5.39 -4.54 -8.32
C ASN A 49 -5.27 -6.03 -7.91
N SER A 50 -6.37 -6.66 -7.50
CA SER A 50 -6.43 -8.12 -7.23
C SER A 50 -5.45 -8.61 -6.14
N TYR A 51 -5.39 -7.90 -5.02
CA TYR A 51 -4.59 -8.25 -3.83
C TYR A 51 -3.07 -8.11 -4.01
N PHE A 52 -2.62 -7.56 -5.14
CA PHE A 52 -1.22 -7.25 -5.37
C PHE A 52 -1.08 -5.90 -6.05
N TYR A 53 -0.26 -5.03 -5.48
CA TYR A 53 0.11 -3.78 -6.12
C TYR A 53 1.62 -3.73 -6.26
N LYS A 54 2.09 -3.68 -7.52
CA LYS A 54 3.51 -3.50 -7.82
C LYS A 54 4.00 -2.23 -7.12
N TRP A 55 5.14 -2.31 -6.44
CA TRP A 55 5.72 -1.19 -5.71
C TRP A 55 7.07 -0.75 -6.29
N GLY A 56 7.11 -0.55 -7.62
CA GLY A 56 8.27 -0.04 -8.35
C GLY A 56 8.37 1.49 -8.32
N GLU A 57 9.40 2.03 -8.96
CA GLU A 57 9.67 3.47 -9.01
C GLU A 57 8.47 4.27 -9.56
N LYS A 58 7.90 3.82 -10.69
CA LYS A 58 6.71 4.44 -11.31
C LYS A 58 5.53 4.45 -10.35
N GLU A 59 5.26 3.33 -9.68
CA GLU A 59 4.12 3.21 -8.78
C GLU A 59 4.29 4.07 -7.53
N GLN A 60 5.51 4.14 -6.98
CA GLN A 60 5.87 5.02 -5.86
C GLN A 60 5.67 6.50 -6.23
N LEU A 61 6.12 6.93 -7.41
CA LEU A 61 5.97 8.31 -7.87
C LEU A 61 4.50 8.68 -8.10
N LEU A 62 3.72 7.80 -8.73
CA LEU A 62 2.29 8.05 -8.95
C LEU A 62 1.50 8.01 -7.65
N PHE A 63 1.84 7.12 -6.73
CA PHE A 63 1.18 7.04 -5.43
C PHE A 63 1.46 8.29 -4.59
N SER A 64 2.73 8.70 -4.47
CA SER A 64 3.14 9.90 -3.72
C SER A 64 2.42 11.15 -4.21
N ARG A 65 2.30 11.34 -5.54
CA ARG A 65 1.48 12.40 -6.13
C ARG A 65 0.00 12.30 -5.74
N ARG A 66 -0.60 11.11 -5.74
CA ARG A 66 -2.03 10.92 -5.42
C ARG A 66 -2.36 11.22 -3.96
N VAL A 67 -1.47 10.85 -3.05
CA VAL A 67 -1.64 11.12 -1.61
C VAL A 67 -1.14 12.51 -1.22
N ASN A 68 -0.46 13.22 -2.13
CA ASN A 68 0.16 14.51 -1.90
C ASN A 68 1.17 14.50 -0.73
N VAL A 69 2.00 13.47 -0.67
CA VAL A 69 3.07 13.30 0.33
C VAL A 69 4.38 13.08 -0.41
N ASN A 70 5.49 13.60 0.12
CA ASN A 70 6.81 13.40 -0.46
C ASN A 70 7.13 11.90 -0.62
N ILE A 71 7.73 11.51 -1.75
CA ILE A 71 8.02 10.10 -2.06
C ILE A 71 8.91 9.42 -1.02
N ASN A 72 9.90 10.13 -0.47
CA ASN A 72 10.78 9.58 0.58
C ASN A 72 9.97 9.32 1.85
N ARG A 73 9.10 10.26 2.22
CA ARG A 73 8.21 10.10 3.38
C ARG A 73 7.24 8.93 3.22
N VAL A 74 6.66 8.76 2.03
CA VAL A 74 5.83 7.59 1.70
C VAL A 74 6.62 6.29 1.85
N ASN A 75 7.84 6.26 1.31
CA ASN A 75 8.68 5.06 1.38
C ASN A 75 9.13 4.74 2.80
N ASP A 76 9.44 5.75 3.63
CA ASP A 76 9.75 5.54 5.05
C ASP A 76 8.60 4.85 5.78
N ILE A 77 7.37 5.36 5.59
CA ILE A 77 6.16 4.78 6.18
C ILE A 77 5.93 3.34 5.71
N ILE A 78 6.10 3.07 4.42
CA ILE A 78 5.90 1.73 3.86
C ILE A 78 6.99 0.77 4.32
N ASN A 79 8.23 1.22 4.46
CA ASN A 79 9.32 0.43 5.01
C ASN A 79 9.01 0.03 6.46
N ASP A 80 8.47 0.95 7.27
CA ASP A 80 8.01 0.61 8.63
C ASP A 80 6.79 -0.33 8.61
N CYS A 81 5.87 -0.17 7.66
CA CYS A 81 4.75 -1.12 7.49
C CYS A 81 5.24 -2.54 7.16
N VAL A 82 6.29 -2.67 6.34
CA VAL A 82 6.92 -3.97 6.04
C VAL A 82 7.66 -4.51 7.26
N LYS A 83 8.39 -3.66 7.99
CA LYS A 83 9.11 -4.01 9.22
C LYS A 83 8.17 -4.57 10.29
N TRP A 84 7.01 -3.96 10.49
CA TRP A 84 6.01 -4.41 11.47
C TRP A 84 5.09 -5.51 10.95
N GLY A 85 5.26 -5.95 9.69
CA GLY A 85 4.51 -7.06 9.12
C GLY A 85 3.04 -6.72 8.83
N ILE A 86 2.75 -5.48 8.47
CA ILE A 86 1.49 -5.07 7.83
C ILE A 86 1.52 -5.51 6.36
N PHE A 87 2.66 -5.29 5.69
CA PHE A 87 2.89 -5.77 4.33
C PHE A 87 3.93 -6.88 4.30
N SER A 88 3.76 -7.81 3.37
CA SER A 88 4.65 -8.96 3.22
C SER A 88 6.05 -8.54 2.79
N LYS A 89 7.03 -8.73 3.66
CA LYS A 89 8.45 -8.51 3.37
C LYS A 89 8.91 -9.30 2.13
N ARG A 90 8.51 -10.57 2.03
CA ARG A 90 8.85 -11.44 0.90
C ARG A 90 8.38 -10.85 -0.44
N LEU A 91 7.15 -10.34 -0.51
CA LEU A 91 6.62 -9.75 -1.73
C LEU A 91 7.23 -8.38 -2.02
N TYR A 92 7.55 -7.62 -0.97
CA TYR A 92 8.21 -6.32 -1.08
C TYR A 92 9.63 -6.40 -1.62
N GLU A 93 10.37 -7.46 -1.26
CA GLU A 93 11.75 -7.70 -1.70
C GLU A 93 11.85 -8.39 -3.06
N GLN A 94 10.79 -9.04 -3.55
CA GLN A 94 10.73 -9.68 -4.88
C GLN A 94 10.76 -8.69 -6.07
N LYS A 95 11.11 -7.41 -5.84
CA LYS A 95 11.12 -6.32 -6.82
C LYS A 95 12.05 -6.53 -8.04
N GLU A 96 12.95 -7.52 -8.02
CA GLU A 96 14.03 -7.65 -9.02
C GLU A 96 13.94 -8.85 -9.99
N SER A 97 12.90 -9.70 -9.97
CA SER A 97 12.90 -10.92 -10.81
C SER A 97 11.79 -10.96 -11.86
N ASN A 98 11.59 -9.86 -12.61
CA ASN A 98 10.77 -9.94 -13.82
C ASN A 98 11.22 -8.94 -14.90
N ASP A 99 12.51 -9.03 -15.27
CA ASP A 99 12.96 -8.69 -16.62
C ASP A 99 12.56 -9.83 -17.56
N TYR A 100 11.29 -9.84 -17.96
CA TYR A 100 10.87 -10.48 -19.19
C TYR A 100 10.14 -9.43 -20.04
N LEU A 101 10.95 -8.56 -20.64
CA LEU A 101 10.99 -8.22 -22.07
C LEU A 101 12.03 -7.12 -22.30
#